data_AF-A0A0C9WBQ7-F1
#
_entry.id   AF-A0A0C9WBQ7-F1
#
_cell.length_a   1.000
_cell.length_b   1.000
_cell.length_c   1.000
_cell.angle_alpha   90.00
_cell.angle_beta   90.00
_cell.angle_gamma   90.00
#
_symmetry.space_group_name_H-M   'P 1'
#
loop_
_entity.id
_entity.type
_entity.pdbx_description
1 polymer ?
#
loop_
_entity_poly.entity_id
_entity_poly.type
_entity_poly.pdbx_seq_one_letter_code
_entity_poly.pdbx_strand_id
1 'polypeptide(L)'
;MSLISRLPPPPPVFELLPHLAKVHDGFARAAGELQNLDILNRLNASITELVTATTAFRGSIDAAFERHHTATDAASKLFEDIFLRVQDKVTAEFYPSDSAPDHEQRVALTSCVLYNVEEELNKLGTMLHIQEDVVVHLQVIRPLIEGAIVIAGDLIERHPVLVDMLLCILGIVFAESLFGGVILLALGFGSLVLSKAPWRRSYKVLP
;
A
#
# COMPACT_ATOMS: atom_id res chain seq x y z
N MET A 1 -36.39 -20.75 -0.93
CA MET A 1 -35.99 -20.79 0.50
C MET A 1 -34.53 -20.39 0.56
N SER A 2 -34.21 -19.20 1.06
CA SER A 2 -32.83 -18.69 1.05
C SER A 2 -32.05 -19.22 2.26
N LEU A 3 -30.80 -19.61 2.03
CA LEU A 3 -29.87 -20.16 3.04
C LEU A 3 -29.40 -19.12 4.08
N ILE A 4 -29.92 -17.89 4.04
CA ILE A 4 -29.47 -16.76 4.86
C ILE A 4 -30.15 -16.76 6.24
N SER A 5 -31.26 -17.49 6.43
CA SER A 5 -32.02 -17.48 7.69
C SER A 5 -31.52 -18.40 8.80
N ARG A 6 -30.33 -19.01 8.66
CA ARG A 6 -29.78 -19.97 9.65
C ARG A 6 -28.49 -19.53 10.33
N LEU A 7 -28.00 -18.32 10.07
CA LEU A 7 -26.85 -17.81 10.82
C LEU A 7 -27.30 -17.37 12.22
N PRO A 8 -26.64 -17.83 13.29
CA PRO A 8 -26.93 -17.35 14.63
C PRO A 8 -26.72 -15.84 14.69
N PRO A 9 -27.51 -15.11 15.50
CA PRO A 9 -27.31 -13.68 15.68
C PRO A 9 -25.87 -13.43 16.17
N PRO A 10 -25.18 -12.40 15.65
CA PRO A 10 -23.84 -12.09 16.10
C PRO A 10 -23.86 -11.83 17.61
N PRO A 11 -22.81 -12.27 18.34
CA PRO A 11 -22.76 -12.08 19.78
C PRO A 11 -22.82 -10.58 20.12
N PRO A 12 -23.49 -10.20 21.22
CA PRO A 12 -23.57 -8.82 21.64
C PRO A 12 -22.17 -8.27 21.93
N VAL A 13 -21.93 -7.01 21.54
CA VAL A 13 -20.62 -6.31 21.63
C VAL A 13 -20.00 -6.41 23.04
N PHE A 14 -20.82 -6.53 24.09
CA PHE A 14 -20.36 -6.66 25.47
C PHE A 14 -19.66 -8.00 25.78
N GLU A 15 -19.92 -9.08 25.02
CA GLU A 15 -19.20 -10.35 25.15
C GLU A 15 -17.79 -10.31 24.55
N LEU A 16 -17.48 -9.30 23.73
CA LEU A 16 -16.14 -9.08 23.16
C LEU A 16 -15.21 -8.31 24.09
N LEU A 17 -15.73 -7.65 25.14
CA LEU A 17 -14.96 -6.82 26.07
C LEU A 17 -13.78 -7.54 26.76
N PRO A 18 -13.91 -8.80 27.24
CA PRO A 18 -12.78 -9.52 27.84
C PRO A 18 -11.67 -9.85 26.83
N HIS A 19 -12.04 -10.06 25.57
CA HIS A 19 -11.09 -10.28 24.47
C HIS A 19 -10.37 -8.98 24.11
N LEU A 20 -11.08 -7.85 24.09
CA LEU A 20 -10.51 -6.53 23.88
C LEU A 20 -9.53 -6.13 25.00
N ALA A 21 -9.82 -6.46 26.26
CA ALA A 21 -8.91 -6.21 27.38
C ALA A 21 -7.60 -7.01 27.26
N LYS A 22 -7.66 -8.29 26.88
CA LYS A 22 -6.46 -9.10 26.62
C LYS A 22 -5.63 -8.58 25.44
N VAL A 23 -6.29 -8.11 24.38
CA VAL A 23 -5.64 -7.48 23.23
C VAL A 23 -4.96 -6.17 23.67
N HIS A 24 -5.64 -5.36 24.50
CA HIS A 24 -5.10 -4.12 25.03
C HIS A 24 -3.86 -4.33 25.92
N ASP A 25 -3.86 -5.36 26.78
CA ASP A 25 -2.70 -5.65 27.64
C ASP A 25 -1.52 -6.22 26.85
N GLY A 26 -1.80 -7.04 25.82
CA GLY A 26 -0.79 -7.47 24.85
C GLY A 26 -0.22 -6.30 24.06
N PHE A 27 -1.08 -5.37 23.65
CA PHE A 27 -0.71 -4.13 22.97
C PHE A 27 0.15 -3.24 23.85
N ALA A 28 -0.21 -2.99 25.11
CA ALA A 28 0.57 -2.14 26.01
C ALA A 28 1.97 -2.72 26.29
N ARG A 29 2.09 -4.05 26.40
CA ARG A 29 3.37 -4.73 26.59
C ARG A 29 4.23 -4.68 25.33
N ALA A 30 3.65 -4.97 24.16
CA ALA A 30 4.34 -4.86 22.88
C ALA A 30 4.69 -3.40 22.56
N ALA A 31 3.83 -2.43 22.89
CA ALA A 31 4.06 -0.99 22.73
C ALA A 31 5.21 -0.48 23.63
N GLY A 32 5.34 -1.03 24.85
CA GLY A 32 6.48 -0.78 25.72
C GLY A 32 7.80 -1.29 25.15
N GLU A 33 7.78 -2.42 24.44
CA GLU A 33 8.93 -2.92 23.67
C GLU A 33 9.18 -2.10 22.40
N LEU A 34 8.12 -1.61 21.74
CA LEU A 34 8.16 -0.76 20.54
C LEU A 34 8.73 0.64 20.80
N GLN A 35 8.55 1.21 21.99
CA GLN A 35 9.16 2.50 22.36
C GLN A 35 10.71 2.46 22.39
N ASN A 36 11.32 1.27 22.44
CA ASN A 36 12.78 1.08 22.38
C ASN A 36 13.28 0.56 21.02
N LEU A 37 12.40 0.36 20.04
CA LEU A 37 12.76 -0.29 18.78
C LEU A 37 13.26 0.73 17.76
N ASP A 38 14.57 0.99 17.80
CA ASP A 38 15.35 1.57 16.70
C ASP A 38 14.87 1.10 15.31
N ILE A 39 14.43 -0.16 15.21
CA ILE A 39 13.86 -0.78 14.01
C ILE A 39 12.63 -0.04 13.47
N LEU A 40 11.68 0.37 14.33
CA LEU A 40 10.50 1.12 13.88
C LEU A 40 10.88 2.51 13.38
N ASN A 41 11.81 3.18 14.07
CA ASN A 41 12.29 4.49 13.64
C ASN A 41 13.01 4.40 12.30
N ARG A 42 13.82 3.35 12.09
CA ARG A 42 14.48 3.06 10.81
C ARG A 42 13.49 2.74 9.70
N LEU A 43 12.45 1.96 10.00
CA LEU A 43 11.38 1.68 9.04
C LEU A 43 10.63 2.96 8.66
N ASN A 44 10.25 3.77 9.64
CA ASN A 44 9.55 5.04 9.42
C ASN A 44 10.41 6.04 8.62
N ALA A 45 11.71 6.13 8.92
CA ALA A 45 12.64 6.94 8.16
C ALA A 45 12.74 6.46 6.70
N SER A 46 12.89 5.14 6.49
CA SER A 46 12.98 4.53 5.15
C SER A 46 11.70 4.77 4.35
N ILE A 47 10.53 4.64 4.96
CA ILE A 47 9.23 4.91 4.32
C ILE A 47 9.10 6.40 3.96
N THR A 48 9.51 7.30 4.86
CA THR A 48 9.46 8.74 4.60
C THR A 48 10.35 9.13 3.43
N GLU A 49 11.56 8.59 3.37
CA GLU A 49 12.48 8.81 2.26
C GLU A 49 11.94 8.20 0.96
N LEU A 50 11.36 6.99 1.03
CA LEU A 50 10.71 6.34 -0.11
C LEU A 50 9.55 7.16 -0.66
N VAL A 51 8.68 7.69 0.20
CA VAL A 51 7.57 8.57 -0.21
C VAL A 51 8.10 9.83 -0.90
N THR A 52 9.19 10.41 -0.39
CA THR A 52 9.82 11.59 -0.97
C THR A 52 10.39 11.28 -2.36
N ALA A 53 11.15 10.19 -2.49
CA ALA A 53 11.76 9.77 -3.75
C ALA A 53 10.71 9.39 -4.81
N THR A 54 9.68 8.64 -4.42
CA THR A 54 8.57 8.26 -5.33
C THR A 54 7.72 9.45 -5.75
N THR A 55 7.55 10.46 -4.89
CA THR A 55 6.89 11.73 -5.25
C THR A 55 7.70 12.50 -6.28
N ALA A 56 9.02 12.56 -6.11
CA ALA A 56 9.91 13.18 -7.10
C ALA A 56 9.87 12.44 -8.44
N PHE A 57 9.92 11.11 -8.41
CA PHE A 57 9.82 10.29 -9.61
C PHE A 57 8.49 10.47 -10.35
N ARG A 58 7.38 10.51 -9.60
CA ARG A 58 6.06 10.84 -10.16
C ARG A 58 6.06 12.20 -10.86
N GLY A 59 6.71 13.21 -10.28
CA GLY A 59 6.87 14.52 -10.93
C GLY A 59 7.57 14.45 -12.29
N SER A 60 8.62 13.63 -12.42
CA SER A 60 9.30 13.39 -13.71
C SER A 60 8.39 12.74 -14.75
N ILE A 61 7.59 11.75 -14.32
CA ILE A 61 6.60 11.07 -15.17
C ILE A 61 5.51 12.05 -15.64
N ASP A 62 4.91 12.81 -14.71
CA ASP A 62 3.87 13.79 -15.02
C ASP A 62 4.39 14.85 -16.02
N ALA A 63 5.62 15.34 -15.80
CA ALA A 63 6.28 16.26 -16.72
C ALA A 63 6.56 15.64 -18.11
N ALA A 64 6.78 14.33 -18.19
CA ALA A 64 6.95 13.63 -19.46
C ALA A 64 5.62 13.53 -20.22
N PHE A 65 4.53 13.21 -19.52
CA PHE A 65 3.19 13.16 -20.14
C PHE A 65 2.75 14.51 -20.71
N GLU A 66 2.99 15.59 -19.96
CA GLU A 66 2.71 16.96 -20.43
C GLU A 66 3.53 17.31 -21.70
N ARG A 67 4.82 16.95 -21.73
CA ARG A 67 5.71 17.22 -22.88
C ARG A 67 5.31 16.44 -24.13
N HIS A 68 4.86 15.20 -23.98
CA HIS A 68 4.61 14.28 -25.09
C HIS A 68 3.13 14.18 -25.49
N HIS A 69 2.25 15.00 -24.90
CA HIS A 69 0.79 14.97 -25.13
C HIS A 69 0.20 13.55 -25.08
N THR A 70 0.77 12.69 -24.23
CA THR A 70 0.32 11.31 -24.11
C THR A 70 -0.99 11.30 -23.33
N ALA A 71 -2.02 10.66 -23.89
CA ALA A 71 -3.31 10.56 -23.23
C ALA A 71 -3.18 9.81 -21.89
N THR A 72 -3.80 10.36 -20.84
CA THR A 72 -3.82 9.76 -19.48
C THR A 72 -4.31 8.31 -19.47
N ASP A 73 -5.19 7.95 -20.40
CA ASP A 73 -5.72 6.59 -20.52
C ASP A 73 -4.66 5.60 -21.04
N ALA A 74 -3.81 6.03 -21.97
CA ALA A 74 -2.69 5.22 -22.47
C ALA A 74 -1.63 5.02 -21.39
N ALA A 75 -1.36 6.06 -20.60
CA ALA A 75 -0.50 5.99 -19.43
C ALA A 75 -1.04 5.01 -18.37
N SER A 76 -2.32 5.11 -18.03
CA SER A 76 -2.95 4.23 -17.04
C SER A 76 -2.87 2.76 -17.45
N LYS A 77 -3.15 2.46 -18.72
CA LYS A 77 -3.05 1.09 -19.26
C LYS A 77 -1.61 0.58 -19.22
N LEU A 78 -0.64 1.43 -19.54
CA LEU A 78 0.77 1.09 -19.49
C LEU A 78 1.23 0.73 -18.06
N PHE A 79 0.78 1.51 -17.06
CA PHE A 79 1.05 1.22 -15.65
C PHE A 79 0.37 -0.07 -15.18
N GLU A 80 -0.89 -0.31 -15.58
CA GLU A 80 -1.61 -1.54 -15.27
C GLU A 80 -0.87 -2.77 -15.84
N ASP A 81 -0.46 -2.70 -17.11
CA ASP A 81 0.27 -3.79 -17.78
C ASP A 81 1.63 -4.06 -17.09
N ILE A 82 2.35 -3.02 -16.66
CA ILE A 82 3.59 -3.16 -15.89
C ILE A 82 3.31 -3.77 -14.52
N PHE A 83 2.29 -3.29 -13.82
CA PHE A 83 1.91 -3.79 -12.50
C PHE A 83 1.57 -5.27 -12.54
N LEU A 84 0.75 -5.71 -13.51
CA LEU A 84 0.41 -7.11 -13.69
C LEU A 84 1.65 -7.98 -13.96
N ARG A 85 2.56 -7.53 -14.85
CA ARG A 85 3.81 -8.27 -15.11
C ARG A 85 4.70 -8.35 -13.88
N VAL A 86 4.81 -7.27 -13.11
CA VAL A 86 5.55 -7.26 -11.84
C VAL A 86 4.90 -8.22 -10.84
N GLN A 87 3.57 -8.16 -10.70
CA GLN A 87 2.83 -9.04 -9.80
C GLN A 87 3.02 -10.52 -10.16
N ASP A 88 2.96 -10.87 -11.45
CA ASP A 88 3.18 -12.24 -11.92
C ASP A 88 4.59 -12.73 -11.56
N LYS A 89 5.62 -11.88 -11.79
CA LYS A 89 7.01 -12.19 -11.42
C LYS A 89 7.18 -12.34 -9.90
N VAL A 90 6.64 -11.41 -9.12
CA VAL A 90 6.66 -11.48 -7.65
C VAL A 90 6.00 -12.76 -7.18
N THR A 91 4.82 -13.09 -7.69
CA THR A 91 4.06 -14.29 -7.29
C THR A 91 4.81 -15.57 -7.66
N ALA A 92 5.50 -15.59 -8.81
CA ALA A 92 6.31 -16.73 -9.23
C ALA A 92 7.55 -16.94 -8.36
N GLU A 93 8.19 -15.87 -7.89
CA GLU A 93 9.38 -15.93 -7.01
C GLU A 93 9.01 -16.23 -5.56
N PHE A 94 7.88 -15.71 -5.07
CA PHE A 94 7.37 -15.94 -3.72
C PHE A 94 6.40 -17.15 -3.68
N TYR A 95 6.86 -18.31 -4.16
CA TYR A 95 6.09 -19.55 -4.03
C TYR A 95 5.74 -19.81 -2.56
N PRO A 96 4.55 -20.38 -2.25
CA PRO A 96 4.22 -20.75 -0.88
C PRO A 96 5.23 -21.79 -0.40
N SER A 97 6.13 -21.37 0.48
CA SER A 97 7.02 -22.27 1.21
C SER A 97 6.38 -22.64 2.54
N ASP A 98 6.59 -23.89 2.98
CA ASP A 98 6.12 -24.37 4.28
C ASP A 98 6.79 -23.64 5.47
N SER A 99 7.83 -22.84 5.20
CA SER A 99 8.56 -22.02 6.18
C SER A 99 8.87 -20.63 5.63
N ALA A 100 8.81 -19.61 6.48
CA ALA A 100 9.24 -18.26 6.10
C ALA A 100 10.75 -18.25 5.73
N PRO A 101 11.16 -17.51 4.67
CA PRO A 101 12.57 -17.37 4.33
C PRO A 101 13.31 -16.64 5.45
N ASP A 102 14.58 -17.00 5.69
CA ASP A 102 15.44 -16.27 6.62
C ASP A 102 15.82 -14.88 6.08
N HIS A 103 16.53 -14.07 6.88
CA HIS A 103 16.92 -12.71 6.50
C HIS A 103 17.74 -12.65 5.20
N GLU A 104 18.74 -13.53 5.03
CA GLU A 104 19.60 -13.54 3.85
C GLU A 104 18.81 -13.93 2.60
N GLN A 105 17.93 -14.91 2.72
CA GLN A 105 17.02 -15.31 1.65
C GLN A 105 16.05 -14.18 1.29
N ARG A 106 15.50 -13.46 2.27
CA ARG A 106 14.63 -12.29 2.02
C ARG A 106 15.37 -11.21 1.25
N VAL A 107 16.60 -10.89 1.64
CA VAL A 107 17.44 -9.92 0.92
C VAL A 107 17.62 -10.36 -0.53
N ALA A 108 18.03 -11.61 -0.76
CA ALA A 108 18.26 -12.13 -2.11
C ALA A 108 17.00 -12.13 -2.99
N LEU A 109 15.86 -12.61 -2.45
CA LEU A 109 14.58 -12.63 -3.16
C LEU A 109 14.09 -11.21 -3.48
N THR A 110 14.15 -10.31 -2.50
CA THR A 110 13.73 -8.91 -2.66
C THR A 110 14.58 -8.21 -3.70
N SER A 111 15.91 -8.35 -3.62
CA SER A 111 16.84 -7.85 -4.63
C SER A 111 16.47 -8.36 -6.03
N CYS A 112 16.29 -9.68 -6.20
CA CYS A 112 15.92 -10.28 -7.50
C CYS A 112 14.63 -9.69 -8.07
N VAL A 113 13.59 -9.61 -7.25
CA VAL A 113 12.29 -9.05 -7.63
C VAL A 113 12.41 -7.58 -8.01
N LEU A 114 13.16 -6.77 -7.25
CA LEU A 114 13.33 -5.36 -7.54
C LEU A 114 14.15 -5.10 -8.81
N TYR A 115 15.13 -5.95 -9.14
CA TYR A 115 15.81 -5.89 -10.44
C TYR A 115 14.83 -6.11 -11.62
N ASN A 116 13.91 -7.06 -11.46
CA ASN A 116 12.88 -7.30 -12.47
C ASN A 116 11.90 -6.13 -12.62
N VAL A 117 11.56 -5.46 -11.51
CA VAL A 117 10.74 -4.23 -11.52
C VAL A 117 11.48 -3.10 -12.21
N GLU A 118 12.76 -2.92 -11.90
CA GLU A 118 13.62 -1.91 -12.50
C GLU A 118 13.73 -2.08 -14.02
N GLU A 119 13.84 -3.32 -14.51
CA GLU A 119 13.84 -3.61 -15.95
C GLU A 119 12.54 -3.12 -16.63
N GLU A 120 11.37 -3.40 -16.04
CA GLU A 120 10.08 -2.96 -16.58
C GLU A 120 9.91 -1.44 -16.53
N LEU A 121 10.40 -0.79 -15.46
CA LEU A 121 10.39 0.67 -15.35
C LEU A 121 11.37 1.34 -16.32
N ASN A 122 12.50 0.70 -16.65
CA ASN A 122 13.41 1.19 -17.68
C ASN A 122 12.77 1.11 -19.08
N LYS A 123 11.99 0.06 -19.37
CA LYS A 123 11.18 -0.02 -20.61
C LYS A 123 10.18 1.13 -20.67
N LEU A 124 9.49 1.41 -19.56
CA LEU A 124 8.60 2.56 -19.41
C LEU A 124 9.35 3.88 -19.69
N GLY A 125 10.52 4.07 -19.08
CA GLY A 125 11.35 5.25 -19.29
C GLY A 125 11.74 5.46 -20.75
N THR A 126 12.02 4.37 -21.46
CA THR A 126 12.30 4.42 -22.91
C THR A 126 11.07 4.88 -23.71
N MET A 127 9.88 4.36 -23.39
CA MET A 127 8.64 4.74 -24.07
C MET A 127 8.26 6.21 -23.81
N LEU A 128 8.58 6.72 -22.62
CA LEU A 128 8.31 8.09 -22.20
C LEU A 128 9.47 9.06 -22.47
N HIS A 129 10.57 8.60 -23.08
CA HIS A 129 11.77 9.40 -23.34
C HIS A 129 12.37 10.06 -22.07
N ILE A 130 12.29 9.36 -20.93
CA ILE A 130 12.84 9.77 -19.62
C ILE A 130 13.71 8.68 -19.00
N GLN A 131 14.37 7.86 -19.82
CA GLN A 131 15.17 6.73 -19.34
C GLN A 131 16.25 7.16 -18.34
N GLU A 132 16.92 8.29 -18.58
CA GLU A 132 17.95 8.82 -17.68
C GLU A 132 17.36 9.17 -16.31
N ASP A 133 16.21 9.86 -16.29
CA ASP A 133 15.50 10.20 -15.04
C ASP A 133 15.07 8.94 -14.28
N VAL A 134 14.55 7.93 -15.00
CA VAL A 134 14.15 6.65 -14.40
C VAL A 134 15.35 5.98 -13.71
N VAL A 135 16.49 5.88 -14.38
CA VAL A 135 17.69 5.26 -13.79
C VAL A 135 18.14 6.00 -12.53
N VAL A 136 18.16 7.34 -12.56
CA VAL A 136 18.54 8.16 -11.40
C VAL A 136 17.58 7.94 -10.23
N HIS A 137 16.27 7.94 -10.48
CA HIS A 137 15.27 7.70 -9.43
C HIS A 137 15.34 6.28 -8.87
N LEU A 138 15.54 5.27 -9.73
CA LEU A 138 15.60 3.88 -9.29
C LEU A 138 16.85 3.53 -8.49
N GLN A 139 17.98 4.18 -8.75
CA GLN A 139 19.19 4.05 -7.91
C GLN A 139 18.94 4.45 -6.45
N VAL A 140 18.01 5.39 -6.21
CA VAL A 140 17.62 5.83 -4.86
C VAL A 140 16.46 4.99 -4.32
N ILE A 141 15.42 4.78 -5.12
CA ILE A 141 14.18 4.11 -4.69
C ILE A 141 14.42 2.64 -4.38
N ARG A 142 15.20 1.92 -5.20
CA ARG A 142 15.42 0.48 -5.05
C ARG A 142 15.97 0.09 -3.68
N PRO A 143 17.12 0.63 -3.20
CA PRO A 143 17.64 0.26 -1.88
C PRO A 143 16.70 0.63 -0.72
N LEU A 144 15.87 1.67 -0.87
CA LEU A 144 14.88 2.05 0.14
C LEU A 144 13.73 1.04 0.23
N ILE A 145 13.21 0.59 -0.92
CA ILE A 145 12.18 -0.46 -0.96
C ILE A 145 12.76 -1.77 -0.40
N GLU A 146 13.97 -2.15 -0.81
CA GLU A 146 14.63 -3.36 -0.32
C GLU A 146 14.80 -3.33 1.20
N GLY A 147 15.36 -2.25 1.73
CA GLY A 147 15.53 -2.07 3.17
C GLY A 147 14.19 -2.10 3.92
N ALA A 148 13.16 -1.43 3.41
CA ALA A 148 11.84 -1.43 4.02
C ALA A 148 11.19 -2.82 4.04
N ILE A 149 11.26 -3.57 2.93
CA ILE A 149 10.72 -4.94 2.83
C ILE A 149 11.45 -5.88 3.78
N VAL A 150 12.79 -5.83 3.82
CA VAL A 150 13.61 -6.69 4.68
C VAL A 150 13.34 -6.38 6.16
N ILE A 151 13.31 -5.09 6.54
CA ILE A 151 12.98 -4.68 7.91
C ILE A 151 11.56 -5.12 8.29
N ALA A 152 10.60 -4.98 7.37
CA ALA A 152 9.23 -5.44 7.61
C ALA A 152 9.18 -6.97 7.78
N GLY A 153 9.90 -7.73 6.96
CA GLY A 153 10.02 -9.18 7.08
C GLY A 153 10.63 -9.61 8.42
N ASP A 154 11.71 -8.97 8.84
CA ASP A 154 12.34 -9.20 10.15
C ASP A 154 11.38 -8.88 11.31
N LEU A 155 10.58 -7.82 11.17
CA LEU A 155 9.59 -7.43 12.15
C LEU A 155 8.45 -8.44 12.23
N ILE A 156 7.97 -8.93 11.09
CA ILE A 156 6.94 -9.97 11.01
C ILE A 156 7.43 -11.25 11.67
N GLU A 157 8.68 -11.66 11.41
CA GLU A 157 9.28 -12.87 11.98
C GLU A 157 9.45 -12.75 13.50
N ARG A 158 9.93 -11.61 14.01
CA ARG A 158 10.18 -11.40 15.45
C ARG A 158 8.93 -11.09 16.25
N HIS A 159 7.94 -10.44 15.63
CA HIS A 159 6.76 -9.92 16.31
C HIS A 159 5.46 -10.19 15.50
N PRO A 160 5.10 -11.46 15.25
CA PRO A 160 3.93 -11.81 14.43
C PRO A 160 2.62 -11.21 14.99
N VAL A 161 2.51 -11.11 16.32
CA VAL A 161 1.36 -10.52 17.01
C VAL A 161 1.14 -9.04 16.66
N LEU A 162 2.20 -8.28 16.35
CA LEU A 162 2.07 -6.89 15.92
C LEU A 162 1.49 -6.78 14.51
N VAL A 163 1.84 -7.72 13.65
CA VAL A 163 1.37 -7.78 12.26
C VAL A 163 -0.14 -8.06 12.24
N ASP A 164 -0.57 -9.06 13.00
CA ASP A 164 -1.99 -9.39 13.14
C ASP A 164 -2.79 -8.18 13.64
N MET A 165 -2.28 -7.48 14.66
CA MET A 165 -2.91 -6.26 15.18
C MET A 165 -2.93 -5.13 14.13
N LEU A 166 -1.84 -4.90 13.41
CA LEU A 166 -1.79 -3.89 12.33
C LEU A 166 -2.77 -4.21 11.22
N LEU A 167 -2.87 -5.47 10.79
CA LEU A 167 -3.85 -5.91 9.79
C LEU A 167 -5.29 -5.73 10.30
N CYS A 168 -5.56 -6.03 11.57
CA CYS A 168 -6.87 -5.75 12.17
C CYS A 168 -7.20 -4.25 12.16
N ILE A 169 -6.25 -3.39 12.55
CA ILE A 169 -6.45 -1.93 12.54
C ILE A 169 -6.65 -1.43 11.11
N LEU A 170 -5.81 -1.85 10.16
CA LEU A 170 -5.94 -1.53 8.73
C LEU A 170 -7.30 -1.98 8.19
N GLY A 171 -7.76 -3.18 8.55
CA GLY A 171 -9.08 -3.69 8.18
C GLY A 171 -10.22 -2.83 8.73
N ILE A 172 -10.11 -2.37 9.99
CA ILE A 172 -11.09 -1.47 10.60
C ILE A 172 -11.08 -0.10 9.90
N VAL A 173 -9.90 0.50 9.68
CA VAL A 173 -9.76 1.79 8.99
C VAL A 173 -10.23 1.70 7.53
N PHE A 174 -9.94 0.60 6.84
CA PHE A 174 -10.40 0.36 5.48
C PHE A 174 -11.92 0.19 5.44
N ALA A 175 -12.50 -0.58 6.36
CA ALA A 175 -13.94 -0.68 6.51
C ALA A 175 -14.56 0.70 6.81
N GLU A 176 -13.96 1.48 7.70
CA GLU A 176 -14.44 2.82 8.03
C GLU A 176 -14.33 3.79 6.85
N SER A 177 -13.29 3.71 6.02
CA SER A 177 -13.16 4.56 4.83
C SER A 177 -14.13 4.17 3.70
N LEU A 178 -14.45 2.88 3.56
CA LEU A 178 -15.46 2.39 2.62
C LEU A 178 -16.91 2.67 3.10
N PHE A 179 -17.19 2.41 4.38
CA PHE A 179 -18.53 2.52 4.94
C PHE A 179 -18.83 3.91 5.50
N GLY A 180 -17.84 4.71 5.88
CA GLY A 180 -18.04 6.07 6.37
C GLY A 180 -18.74 6.95 5.34
N GLY A 181 -18.38 6.81 4.06
CA GLY A 181 -19.08 7.45 2.95
C GLY A 181 -20.53 6.95 2.80
N VAL A 182 -20.76 5.65 2.95
CA VAL A 182 -22.09 5.02 2.82
C VAL A 182 -23.01 5.35 4.00
N ILE A 183 -22.47 5.40 5.21
CA ILE A 183 -23.21 5.77 6.43
C ILE A 183 -23.55 7.26 6.41
N LEU A 184 -22.64 8.13 5.96
CA LEU A 184 -22.94 9.56 5.75
C LEU A 184 -23.97 9.77 4.63
N LEU A 185 -23.94 8.96 3.58
CA LEU A 185 -24.97 8.96 2.53
C LEU A 185 -26.33 8.51 3.07
N ALA A 186 -26.36 7.43 3.87
CA ALA A 186 -27.56 6.85 4.45
C ALA A 186 -28.20 7.73 5.54
N LEU A 187 -27.38 8.49 6.28
CA LEU A 187 -27.84 9.48 7.28
C LEU A 187 -28.28 10.81 6.65
N GLY A 188 -28.39 10.91 5.32
CA GLY A 188 -28.90 12.09 4.63
C GLY A 188 -27.90 13.23 4.46
N PHE A 189 -26.61 13.03 4.79
CA PHE A 189 -25.54 14.01 4.55
C PHE A 189 -24.98 13.98 3.12
N GLY A 190 -25.59 13.21 2.21
CA GLY A 190 -25.14 13.07 0.81
C GLY A 190 -25.03 14.39 0.03
N SER A 191 -25.79 15.44 0.37
CA SER A 191 -25.71 16.75 -0.29
C SER A 191 -24.48 17.58 0.11
N LEU A 192 -23.91 17.34 1.31
CA LEU A 192 -22.71 18.03 1.79
C LEU A 192 -21.41 17.43 1.24
N VAL A 193 -21.39 16.12 0.96
CA VAL A 193 -20.25 15.44 0.32
C VAL A 193 -20.17 15.77 -1.17
N LEU A 194 -21.32 15.83 -1.87
CA LEU A 194 -21.37 16.12 -3.32
C LEU A 194 -21.12 17.60 -3.67
N SER A 195 -21.33 18.53 -2.75
CA SER A 195 -21.12 19.98 -2.99
C SER A 195 -19.67 20.43 -2.88
N LYS A 196 -18.77 19.60 -2.33
CA LYS A 196 -17.33 19.89 -2.23
C LYS A 196 -16.44 19.08 -3.18
N ALA A 197 -17.02 18.22 -4.02
CA ALA A 197 -16.26 17.44 -4.99
C ALA A 197 -15.62 18.37 -6.05
N PRO A 198 -14.27 18.41 -6.18
CA PRO A 198 -13.55 19.39 -6.99
C PRO A 198 -13.82 19.31 -8.50
N TRP A 199 -14.42 18.22 -8.97
CA TRP A 199 -14.72 17.95 -10.39
C TRP A 199 -15.93 18.74 -10.93
N ARG A 200 -16.66 19.50 -10.09
CA ARG A 200 -17.90 20.20 -10.45
C ARG A 200 -17.72 21.68 -10.82
N ARG A 201 -16.52 22.11 -11.24
CA ARG A 201 -16.33 23.46 -11.83
C ARG A 201 -16.47 23.43 -13.36
N SER A 202 -17.68 23.76 -13.80
CA SER A 202 -17.99 24.60 -14.97
C SER A 202 -17.75 24.04 -16.37
N TYR A 203 -18.71 23.28 -16.89
CA TYR A 203 -19.11 23.44 -18.29
C TYR A 203 -20.01 24.69 -18.38
N LYS A 204 -19.43 25.83 -18.76
CA LYS A 204 -20.23 26.95 -19.29
C LYS A 204 -20.64 26.58 -20.70
N VAL A 205 -21.90 26.22 -20.87
CA VAL A 205 -22.53 26.17 -22.20
C VAL A 205 -22.63 27.62 -22.68
N LEU A 206 -21.88 27.96 -23.72
CA LEU A 206 -22.05 29.22 -24.45
C LEU A 206 -23.30 29.12 -25.34
N PRO A 207 -24.03 30.25 -25.51
CA PRO A 207 -25.26 30.30 -26.29
C PRO A 207 -25.05 30.08 -27.79
#